data_AF-A0A7W1LII3-F1
#
_entry.id   AF-A0A7W1LII3-F1
#
_cell.length_a   1.000
_cell.length_b   1.000
_cell.length_c   1.000
_cell.angle_alpha   90.00
_cell.angle_beta   90.00
_cell.angle_gamma   90.00
#
_symmetry.space_group_name_H-M   'P 1'
#
loop_
_entity.id
_entity.type
_entity.pdbx_description
1 polymer ?
#
loop_
_entity_poly.entity_id
_entity_poly.type
_entity_poly.pdbx_seq_one_letter_code
_entity_poly.pdbx_strand_id
1 'polypeptide(L)'
;MLEIGKVKDKRAPILRGPETVAVLTASNWKDEATLSRGETVWNLRSAKGKRLIGRLSTDPEVTDTGDQARFLAEQTSWWRGTWDITLEGVRYSLGPASIWRGTHRIERGGQQVALSGRTGTWSTRVTLDATDDVPLDHQLFLLWMLMVLNRRADNTAAATAVAGGTAAAGSS
;
A
#
# COMPACT_ATOMS: atom_id res chain seq x y z
N MET A 1 15.36 -1.47 -3.93
CA MET A 1 14.01 -1.69 -4.50
C MET A 1 13.36 -3.00 -4.06
N LEU A 2 12.14 -2.92 -3.53
CA LEU A 2 11.20 -4.02 -3.33
C LEU A 2 10.13 -4.06 -4.42
N GLU A 3 9.61 -5.24 -4.73
CA GLU A 3 8.46 -5.41 -5.62
C GLU A 3 7.51 -6.53 -5.18
N ILE A 4 6.22 -6.39 -5.51
CA ILE A 4 5.25 -7.48 -5.33
C ILE A 4 5.33 -8.42 -6.53
N GLY A 5 5.69 -9.67 -6.27
CA GLY A 5 5.73 -10.74 -7.27
C GLY A 5 4.35 -11.19 -7.73
N LYS A 6 4.34 -12.21 -8.61
CA LYS A 6 3.09 -12.73 -9.18
C LYS A 6 2.22 -13.36 -8.08
N VAL A 7 0.94 -12.97 -8.05
CA VAL A 7 -0.04 -13.61 -7.18
C VAL A 7 -0.30 -15.04 -7.65
N LYS A 8 -0.20 -16.01 -6.74
CA LYS A 8 -0.58 -17.41 -6.91
C LYS A 8 -1.24 -17.91 -5.62
N ASP A 9 -2.37 -18.59 -5.72
CA ASP A 9 -3.07 -19.19 -4.58
C ASP A 9 -3.31 -18.21 -3.42
N LYS A 10 -3.76 -16.97 -3.73
CA LYS A 10 -3.97 -15.86 -2.78
C LYS A 10 -2.69 -15.40 -2.04
N ARG A 11 -1.51 -15.77 -2.55
CA ARG A 11 -0.21 -15.38 -2.00
C ARG A 11 0.60 -14.64 -3.05
N ALA A 12 1.40 -13.68 -2.62
CA ALA A 12 2.32 -12.94 -3.47
C ALA A 12 3.66 -12.82 -2.74
N PRO A 13 4.77 -13.31 -3.31
CA PRO A 13 6.08 -13.07 -2.73
C PRO A 13 6.43 -11.58 -2.87
N ILE A 14 7.06 -11.01 -1.86
CA ILE A 14 7.69 -9.69 -1.96
C ILE A 14 9.17 -9.92 -2.22
N LEU A 15 9.67 -9.34 -3.30
CA LEU A 15 10.99 -9.58 -3.82
C LEU A 15 11.91 -8.39 -3.57
N ARG A 16 13.18 -8.67 -3.28
CA ARG A 16 14.30 -7.72 -3.33
C ARG A 16 15.30 -8.27 -4.33
N GLY A 17 15.23 -7.80 -5.58
CA GLY A 17 15.92 -8.46 -6.68
C GLY A 17 15.41 -9.89 -6.87
N PRO A 18 16.27 -10.92 -6.93
CA PRO A 18 15.82 -12.32 -7.06
C PRO A 18 15.35 -12.95 -5.75
N GLU A 19 15.60 -12.32 -4.60
CA GLU A 19 15.34 -12.88 -3.28
C GLU A 19 13.91 -12.60 -2.81
N THR A 20 13.25 -13.61 -2.23
CA THR A 20 11.97 -13.40 -1.53
C THR A 20 12.22 -12.99 -0.08
N VAL A 21 11.83 -11.78 0.29
CA VAL A 21 12.03 -11.23 1.64
C VAL A 21 10.80 -11.36 2.54
N ALA A 22 9.61 -11.51 1.96
CA ALA A 22 8.37 -11.73 2.69
C ALA A 22 7.30 -12.35 1.77
N VAL A 23 6.20 -12.80 2.36
CA VAL A 23 5.03 -13.28 1.61
C VAL A 23 3.79 -12.54 2.09
N LEU A 24 3.08 -11.94 1.14
CA LEU A 24 1.77 -11.34 1.37
C LEU A 24 0.68 -12.36 1.03
N THR A 25 -0.26 -12.59 1.95
CA THR A 25 -1.39 -13.50 1.78
C THR A 25 -2.68 -12.72 1.98
N ALA A 26 -3.61 -12.76 1.04
CA ALA A 26 -4.86 -12.02 1.17
C ALA A 26 -6.02 -12.74 0.48
N SER A 27 -7.12 -12.93 1.22
CA SER A 27 -8.39 -13.33 0.62
C SER A 27 -9.03 -12.20 -0.18
N ASN A 28 -8.86 -10.96 0.30
CA ASN A 28 -9.23 -9.74 -0.40
C ASN A 28 -8.12 -8.68 -0.24
N TRP A 29 -7.33 -8.53 -1.30
CA TRP A 29 -6.14 -7.67 -1.33
C TRP A 29 -6.39 -6.16 -1.17
N LYS A 30 -7.64 -5.70 -1.04
CA LYS A 30 -7.97 -4.29 -0.82
C LYS A 30 -8.11 -3.93 0.66
N ASP A 31 -8.55 -4.90 1.45
CA ASP A 31 -9.06 -4.63 2.79
C ASP A 31 -8.26 -5.35 3.85
N GLU A 32 -7.75 -6.56 3.59
CA GLU A 32 -7.02 -7.33 4.59
C GLU A 32 -5.93 -8.19 3.95
N ALA A 33 -4.76 -8.22 4.58
CA ALA A 33 -3.67 -9.08 4.19
C ALA A 33 -2.84 -9.50 5.41
N THR A 34 -2.27 -10.69 5.33
CA THR A 34 -1.25 -11.16 6.26
C THR A 34 0.09 -11.09 5.57
N LEU A 35 1.05 -10.40 6.18
CA LEU A 35 2.42 -10.29 5.70
C LEU A 35 3.31 -11.15 6.61
N SER A 36 3.94 -12.19 6.07
CA SER A 36 4.88 -13.03 6.80
C SER A 36 6.33 -12.78 6.38
N ARG A 37 7.20 -12.54 7.36
CA ARG A 37 8.65 -12.41 7.22
C ARG A 37 9.33 -13.32 8.25
N GLY A 38 9.81 -14.47 7.78
CA GLY A 38 10.30 -15.52 8.69
C GLY A 38 9.20 -15.91 9.69
N GLU A 39 9.50 -15.81 10.97
CA GLU A 39 8.56 -16.08 12.07
C GLU A 39 7.66 -14.88 12.40
N THR A 40 8.01 -13.68 11.92
CA THR A 40 7.23 -12.47 12.17
C THR A 40 6.03 -12.43 11.22
N VAL A 41 4.83 -12.33 11.81
CA VAL A 41 3.58 -12.24 11.04
C VAL A 41 2.85 -10.95 11.40
N TRP A 42 2.57 -10.16 10.38
CA TRP A 42 1.82 -8.91 10.46
C TRP A 42 0.41 -9.10 9.91
N ASN A 43 -0.59 -8.66 10.66
CA ASN A 43 -1.97 -8.52 10.17
C ASN A 43 -2.18 -7.08 9.72
N LEU A 44 -2.41 -6.92 8.42
CA LEU A 44 -2.62 -5.65 7.76
C LEU A 44 -4.09 -5.51 7.40
N ARG A 45 -4.72 -4.39 7.74
CA ARG A 45 -6.13 -4.15 7.39
C ARG A 45 -6.41 -2.70 7.05
N SER A 46 -7.40 -2.48 6.21
CA SER A 46 -8.07 -1.19 6.09
C SER A 46 -9.07 -1.04 7.22
N ALA A 47 -9.11 0.15 7.82
CA ALA A 47 -10.10 0.50 8.83
C ALA A 47 -10.96 1.69 8.36
N LYS A 48 -11.95 2.05 9.18
CA LYS A 48 -12.82 3.21 8.93
C LYS A 48 -12.00 4.49 8.81
N GLY A 49 -12.53 5.46 8.06
CA GLY A 49 -11.89 6.78 7.93
C GLY A 49 -10.64 6.82 7.05
N LYS A 50 -10.52 5.90 6.06
CA LYS A 50 -9.35 5.82 5.15
C LYS A 50 -8.05 5.60 5.93
N ARG A 51 -8.08 4.64 6.83
CA ARG A 51 -6.93 4.20 7.62
C ARG A 51 -6.43 2.86 7.14
N LEU A 52 -5.12 2.67 7.22
CA LEU A 52 -4.48 1.39 7.05
C LEU A 52 -3.71 1.08 8.33
N ILE A 53 -3.93 -0.11 8.86
CA ILE A 53 -3.42 -0.55 10.16
C ILE A 53 -2.57 -1.80 9.95
N GLY A 54 -1.43 -1.88 10.63
CA GLY A 54 -0.63 -3.08 10.77
C GLY A 54 -0.35 -3.36 12.24
N ARG A 55 -0.53 -4.62 12.63
CA ARG A 55 -0.19 -5.13 13.97
C ARG A 55 0.53 -6.47 13.85
N LEU A 56 1.32 -6.85 14.85
CA LEU A 56 1.80 -8.23 14.89
C LEU A 56 0.63 -9.16 15.19
N SER A 57 0.69 -10.40 14.69
CA SER A 57 -0.30 -11.43 15.01
C SER A 57 -0.35 -11.77 16.49
N THR A 58 0.76 -11.55 17.21
CA THR A 58 0.88 -11.74 18.65
C THR A 58 0.35 -10.55 19.46
N ASP A 59 0.19 -9.38 18.83
CA ASP A 59 -0.37 -8.21 19.53
C ASP A 59 -1.90 -8.37 19.68
N PRO A 60 -2.50 -7.77 20.73
CA PRO A 60 -3.94 -7.67 20.88
C PRO A 60 -4.63 -7.08 19.65
N GLU A 61 -5.92 -7.37 19.52
CA GLU A 61 -6.72 -6.77 18.45
C GLU A 61 -6.85 -5.26 18.65
N VAL A 62 -6.60 -4.51 17.58
CA VAL A 62 -6.63 -3.04 17.60
C VAL A 62 -7.99 -2.57 17.09
N THR A 63 -8.59 -1.62 17.81
CA THR A 63 -9.83 -0.94 17.43
C THR A 63 -9.70 -0.21 16.08
N ASP A 64 -10.83 0.18 15.50
CA ASP A 64 -10.86 0.96 14.25
C ASP A 64 -10.21 2.35 14.35
N THR A 65 -9.91 2.82 15.57
CA THR A 65 -9.18 4.07 15.79
C THR A 65 -7.69 3.95 15.54
N GLY A 66 -7.10 2.75 15.72
CA GLY A 66 -5.67 2.53 15.50
C GLY A 66 -4.76 2.97 16.66
N ASP A 67 -5.31 3.35 17.81
CA ASP A 67 -4.55 3.92 18.96
C ASP A 67 -3.52 2.96 19.58
N GLN A 68 -3.52 1.68 19.18
CA GLN A 68 -2.54 0.66 19.58
C GLN A 68 -1.87 -0.03 18.39
N ALA A 69 -2.12 0.48 17.18
CA ALA A 69 -1.49 -0.06 15.99
C ALA A 69 0.00 0.24 16.03
N ARG A 70 0.82 -0.78 15.78
CA ARG A 70 2.25 -0.57 15.55
C ARG A 70 2.48 0.21 14.27
N PHE A 71 1.71 -0.10 13.22
CA PHE A 71 1.71 0.62 11.95
C PHE A 71 0.35 1.28 11.72
N LEU A 72 0.36 2.58 11.49
CA LEU A 72 -0.84 3.35 11.18
C LEU A 72 -0.54 4.28 10.01
N ALA A 73 -1.39 4.25 8.98
CA ALA A 73 -1.40 5.24 7.91
C ALA A 73 -2.80 5.86 7.85
N GLU A 74 -2.86 7.18 7.89
CA GLU A 74 -4.09 7.97 7.86
C GLU A 74 -4.05 8.95 6.69
N GLN A 75 -5.14 9.01 5.93
CA GLN A 75 -5.24 9.96 4.83
C GLN A 75 -5.46 11.37 5.39
N THR A 76 -4.50 12.28 5.18
CA THR A 76 -4.59 13.68 5.64
C THR A 76 -5.30 14.59 4.66
N SER A 77 -5.22 14.29 3.36
CA SER A 77 -5.96 15.04 2.34
C SER A 77 -6.42 14.12 1.23
N TRP A 78 -7.74 14.09 1.03
CA TRP A 78 -8.31 13.33 -0.07
C TRP A 78 -7.94 13.92 -1.42
N TRP A 79 -8.01 15.25 -1.57
CA TRP A 79 -7.75 15.92 -2.85
C TRP A 79 -6.26 15.92 -3.23
N ARG A 80 -5.35 16.02 -2.24
CA ARG A 80 -3.90 15.96 -2.48
C ARG A 80 -3.34 14.54 -2.48
N GLY A 81 -4.14 13.54 -2.08
CA GLY A 81 -3.68 12.16 -1.95
C GLY A 81 -2.55 12.00 -0.92
N THR A 82 -2.53 12.84 0.12
CA THR A 82 -1.49 12.82 1.15
C THR A 82 -1.89 11.97 2.34
N TRP A 83 -0.89 11.36 2.96
CA TRP A 83 -1.04 10.48 4.11
C TRP A 83 0.02 10.77 5.16
N ASP A 84 -0.38 10.69 6.42
CA ASP A 84 0.52 10.62 7.56
C ASP A 84 0.65 9.16 7.98
N ILE A 85 1.88 8.74 8.24
CA ILE A 85 2.21 7.34 8.49
C ILE A 85 3.08 7.28 9.74
N THR A 86 2.65 6.49 10.72
CA THR A 86 3.42 6.19 11.93
C THR A 86 3.73 4.71 11.96
N LEU A 87 5.01 4.35 11.87
CA LEU A 87 5.48 2.97 11.88
C LEU A 87 6.43 2.78 13.06
N GLU A 88 5.99 2.04 14.08
CA GLU A 88 6.72 1.81 15.33
C GLU A 88 7.25 3.12 15.94
N GLY A 89 6.40 4.16 15.93
CA GLY A 89 6.73 5.49 16.44
C GLY A 89 7.50 6.39 15.46
N VAL A 90 7.97 5.87 14.32
CA VAL A 90 8.62 6.65 13.27
C VAL A 90 7.58 7.29 12.35
N ARG A 91 7.65 8.61 12.19
CA ARG A 91 6.73 9.36 11.32
C ARG A 91 7.26 9.49 9.90
N TYR A 92 6.40 9.19 8.95
CA TYR A 92 6.59 9.43 7.53
C TYR A 92 5.40 10.22 6.97
N SER A 93 5.63 10.97 5.91
CA SER A 93 4.57 11.51 5.07
C SER A 93 4.62 10.85 3.70
N LEU A 94 3.47 10.63 3.09
CA LEU A 94 3.35 10.17 1.72
C LEU A 94 2.55 11.18 0.91
N GLY A 95 3.02 11.46 -0.30
CA GLY A 95 2.34 12.34 -1.25
C GLY A 95 2.64 11.96 -2.69
N PRO A 96 1.93 12.54 -3.66
CA PRO A 96 2.15 12.25 -5.08
C PRO A 96 3.55 12.71 -5.51
N ALA A 97 4.30 11.82 -6.16
CA ALA A 97 5.52 12.15 -6.90
C ALA A 97 5.19 12.49 -8.36
N SER A 98 4.29 11.73 -8.97
CA SER A 98 3.73 12.03 -10.29
C SER A 98 2.31 11.51 -10.37
N ILE A 99 1.36 12.43 -10.55
CA ILE A 99 -0.07 12.12 -10.70
C ILE A 99 -0.27 11.28 -11.97
N TRP A 100 0.35 11.66 -13.08
CA TRP A 100 0.22 10.95 -14.36
C TRP A 100 0.74 9.51 -14.30
N ARG A 101 1.83 9.26 -13.55
CA ARG A 101 2.38 7.92 -13.36
C ARG A 101 1.77 7.15 -12.19
N GLY A 102 0.92 7.78 -11.37
CA GLY A 102 0.40 7.22 -10.13
C GLY A 102 1.49 6.85 -9.12
N THR A 103 2.58 7.63 -9.09
CA THR A 103 3.73 7.38 -8.20
C THR A 103 3.68 8.31 -7.00
N HIS A 104 4.25 7.85 -5.89
CA HIS A 104 4.23 8.50 -4.60
C HIS A 104 5.66 8.62 -4.05
N ARG A 105 5.95 9.74 -3.40
CA ARG A 105 7.15 9.93 -2.61
C ARG A 105 6.82 9.76 -1.13
N ILE A 106 7.74 9.18 -0.40
CA ILE A 106 7.67 9.00 1.05
C ILE A 106 8.81 9.78 1.67
N GLU A 107 8.49 10.64 2.62
CA GLU A 107 9.44 11.51 3.29
C GLU A 107 9.48 11.22 4.79
N ARG A 108 10.66 11.37 5.40
CA ARG A 108 10.86 11.36 6.86
C ARG A 108 11.57 12.66 7.23
N GLY A 109 10.93 13.48 8.06
CA GLY A 109 11.47 14.81 8.40
C GLY A 109 11.67 15.72 7.19
N GLY A 110 10.82 15.61 6.16
CA GLY A 110 10.91 16.39 4.91
C GLY A 110 11.97 15.91 3.92
N GLN A 111 12.74 14.86 4.23
CA GLN A 111 13.67 14.24 3.30
C GLN A 111 13.04 13.01 2.66
N GLN A 112 13.15 12.89 1.34
CA GLN A 112 12.67 11.70 0.64
C GLN A 112 13.49 10.47 1.06
N VAL A 113 12.82 9.48 1.63
CA VAL A 113 13.43 8.20 2.06
C VAL A 113 12.97 7.02 1.21
N ALA A 114 11.86 7.17 0.48
CA ALA A 114 11.46 6.18 -0.50
C ALA A 114 10.64 6.78 -1.65
N LEU A 115 10.67 6.10 -2.80
CA LEU A 115 9.92 6.44 -4.01
C LEU A 115 9.18 5.19 -4.51
N SER A 116 7.89 5.32 -4.78
CA SER A 116 7.13 4.23 -5.39
C SER A 116 7.33 4.20 -6.90
N GLY A 117 7.34 3.00 -7.46
CA GLY A 117 7.37 2.79 -8.90
C GLY A 117 6.36 1.75 -9.36
N ARG A 118 6.43 1.46 -10.66
CA ARG A 118 5.63 0.46 -11.34
C ARG A 118 6.52 -0.32 -12.30
N THR A 119 6.44 -1.65 -12.30
CA THR A 119 7.16 -2.53 -13.22
C THR A 119 6.21 -3.44 -14.00
N GLY A 120 6.65 -3.91 -15.17
CA GLY A 120 5.88 -4.82 -16.04
C GLY A 120 4.96 -4.13 -17.04
N THR A 121 4.96 -4.60 -18.28
CA THR A 121 4.22 -4.02 -19.41
C THR A 121 2.76 -4.51 -19.50
N TRP A 122 2.49 -5.74 -19.07
CA TRP A 122 1.16 -6.37 -19.13
C TRP A 122 0.46 -6.49 -17.77
N SER A 123 1.22 -6.60 -16.69
CA SER A 123 0.69 -6.66 -15.33
C SER A 123 1.52 -5.74 -14.47
N THR A 124 0.93 -4.59 -14.12
CA THR A 124 1.69 -3.55 -13.45
C THR A 124 1.87 -3.91 -11.98
N ARG A 125 3.13 -4.15 -11.58
CA ARG A 125 3.52 -4.46 -10.21
C ARG A 125 3.95 -3.19 -9.50
N VAL A 126 3.54 -3.06 -8.25
CA VAL A 126 3.96 -1.94 -7.40
C VAL A 126 5.37 -2.20 -6.92
N THR A 127 6.22 -1.18 -7.01
CA THR A 127 7.58 -1.21 -6.45
C THR A 127 7.78 -0.10 -5.44
N LEU A 128 8.73 -0.30 -4.54
CA LEU A 128 9.17 0.69 -3.57
C LEU A 128 10.70 0.71 -3.56
N ASP A 129 11.29 1.84 -3.92
CA ASP A 129 12.72 2.04 -3.75
C ASP A 129 12.96 2.89 -2.51
N ALA A 130 13.46 2.26 -1.46
CA ALA A 130 13.70 2.88 -0.17
C ALA A 130 15.19 2.90 0.12
N THR A 131 15.61 3.94 0.83
CA THR A 131 16.95 4.07 1.42
C THR A 131 17.19 2.99 2.48
N ASP A 132 18.46 2.64 2.70
CA ASP A 132 18.85 1.51 3.56
C ASP A 132 18.53 1.73 5.05
N ASP A 133 18.32 2.98 5.46
CA ASP A 133 17.94 3.39 6.82
C ASP A 133 16.43 3.27 7.11
N VAL A 134 15.62 2.83 6.13
CA VAL A 134 14.22 2.46 6.35
C VAL A 134 14.14 0.99 6.74
N PRO A 135 13.66 0.64 7.95
CA PRO A 135 13.53 -0.75 8.37
C PRO A 135 12.71 -1.60 7.41
N LEU A 136 13.09 -2.86 7.20
CA LEU A 136 12.43 -3.73 6.23
C LEU A 136 10.92 -3.86 6.48
N ASP A 137 10.49 -4.03 7.73
CA ASP A 137 9.05 -4.13 8.04
C ASP A 137 8.29 -2.85 7.67
N HIS A 138 8.92 -1.67 7.80
CA HIS A 138 8.35 -0.41 7.34
C HIS A 138 8.22 -0.40 5.81
N GLN A 139 9.26 -0.83 5.10
CA GLN A 139 9.22 -0.93 3.64
C GLN A 139 8.09 -1.87 3.17
N LEU A 140 7.89 -3.01 3.85
CA LEU A 140 6.86 -3.98 3.51
C LEU A 140 5.44 -3.41 3.73
N PHE A 141 5.21 -2.70 4.83
CA PHE A 141 3.94 -2.02 5.08
C PHE A 141 3.66 -0.94 4.04
N LEU A 142 4.67 -0.09 3.74
CA LEU A 142 4.56 0.96 2.72
C LEU A 142 4.26 0.36 1.33
N LEU A 143 4.89 -0.74 0.97
CA LEU A 143 4.64 -1.44 -0.30
C LEU A 143 3.19 -1.97 -0.38
N TRP A 144 2.69 -2.58 0.69
CA TRP A 144 1.29 -3.02 0.77
C TRP A 144 0.32 -1.84 0.67
N MET A 145 0.58 -0.74 1.39
CA MET A 145 -0.21 0.49 1.29
C MET A 145 -0.28 0.99 -0.16
N LEU A 146 0.86 1.09 -0.85
CA LEU A 146 0.90 1.53 -2.25
C LEU A 146 0.09 0.61 -3.18
N MET A 147 0.10 -0.70 -2.94
CA MET A 147 -0.77 -1.64 -3.65
C MET A 147 -2.25 -1.35 -3.41
N VAL A 148 -2.66 -1.10 -2.16
CA VAL A 148 -4.04 -0.75 -1.81
C VAL A 148 -4.46 0.56 -2.49
N LEU A 149 -3.59 1.58 -2.49
CA LEU A 149 -3.85 2.86 -3.14
C LEU A 149 -4.03 2.71 -4.65
N ASN A 150 -3.13 1.98 -5.31
CA ASN A 150 -3.23 1.75 -6.76
C ASN A 150 -4.51 1.01 -7.13
N ARG A 151 -4.87 -0.03 -6.36
CA ARG A 151 -6.15 -0.73 -6.57
C ARG A 151 -7.36 0.16 -6.35
N ARG A 152 -7.32 1.10 -5.40
CA ARG A 152 -8.42 2.06 -5.19
C ARG A 152 -8.56 2.97 -6.41
N ALA A 153 -7.46 3.49 -6.93
CA ALA A 153 -7.45 4.32 -8.13
C ALA A 153 -7.98 3.56 -9.37
N ASP A 154 -7.55 2.32 -9.59
CA ASP A 154 -7.99 1.51 -10.74
C ASP A 154 -9.52 1.25 -10.71
N ASN A 155 -10.11 0.99 -9.53
CA ASN A 155 -11.57 0.80 -9.44
C ASN A 155 -12.34 2.10 -9.71
N THR A 156 -11.83 3.25 -9.24
CA THR A 156 -12.46 4.55 -9.51
C THR A 156 -12.44 4.84 -11.00
N ALA A 157 -11.31 4.62 -11.68
CA ALA A 157 -11.21 4.77 -13.13
C ALA A 157 -12.19 3.86 -13.89
N ALA A 158 -12.31 2.59 -13.48
CA ALA A 158 -13.26 1.65 -14.07
C ALA A 158 -14.72 2.09 -13.88
N ALA A 159 -15.09 2.59 -12.70
CA ALA A 159 -16.44 3.09 -12.42
C ALA A 159 -16.79 4.32 -13.27
N THR A 160 -15.84 5.26 -13.46
CA THR A 160 -16.02 6.42 -14.33
C THR A 160 -16.15 6.02 -15.80
N ALA A 161 -15.40 5.01 -16.26
CA ALA A 161 -15.51 4.51 -17.63
C ALA A 161 -16.88 3.86 -17.92
N VAL A 162 -17.44 3.12 -16.95
CA VAL A 162 -18.79 2.55 -17.07
C VAL A 162 -19.87 3.62 -17.08
N ALA A 163 -19.74 4.64 -16.21
CA ALA A 163 -20.68 5.77 -16.18
C ALA A 163 -20.62 6.65 -17.45
N GLY A 164 -19.43 6.81 -18.05
CA GLY A 164 -19.27 7.48 -19.34
C GLY A 164 -19.80 6.66 -20.53
N GLY A 165 -19.71 5.32 -20.45
CA GLY A 165 -20.23 4.41 -21.47
C GLY A 165 -21.76 4.32 -21.50
N THR A 166 -22.44 4.43 -20.36
CA THR A 166 -23.91 4.43 -20.31
C THR A 166 -24.52 5.77 -20.72
N ALA A 167 -23.81 6.89 -20.56
CA ALA A 167 -24.26 8.20 -21.02
C ALA A 167 -24.25 8.37 -22.55
N ALA A 168 -23.43 7.59 -23.27
CA ALA A 168 -23.34 7.66 -24.74
C ALA A 168 -24.36 6.77 -25.48
N ALA A 169 -25.11 5.91 -24.78
CA ALA A 169 -26.08 4.98 -25.37
C ALA A 169 -27.54 5.48 -25.35
N GLY A 170 -27.77 6.72 -24.92
CA GLY A 170 -29.10 7.31 -24.76
C GLY A 170 -29.30 8.57 -25.60
N SER A 171 -29.21 8.46 -26.93
CA SER A 171 -29.79 9.47 -27.83
C SER A 171 -30.16 8.82 -29.17
N SER A 172 -31.42 8.43 -29.30
CA SER A 172 -32.12 8.13 -30.54
C SER A 172 -33.55 8.64 -30.42
#